data_AF-A0A6A6T4P1-F1
#
_entry.id   AF-A0A6A6T4P1-F1
#
_cell.length_a   1.000
_cell.length_b   1.000
_cell.length_c   1.000
_cell.angle_alpha   90.00
_cell.angle_beta   90.00
_cell.angle_gamma   90.00
#
_symmetry.space_group_name_H-M   'P 1'
#
loop_
_entity.id
_entity.type
_entity.pdbx_description
1 polymer ?
#
loop_
_entity_poly.entity_id
_entity_poly.type
_entity_poly.pdbx_seq_one_letter_code
_entity_poly.pdbx_strand_id
1 'polypeptide(L)'
;MTTPVLTSTVDNIARFESTYGARFVYKIVKNPAAKQDPPQIYGWRVFVLACSACFGGMLFGFDIGTIGGVLTLPAFMAKYGLDKLGDKARADLGANIASVLQAGCFLGCFFSSYVADRWGRRFSLIMNGWITIIGCILQACSFGSIACMYVGRFVAGVGVGGASMVVPLYISENAPRAIRGGLTGIYQLFIATGTMLSFWVNYGSIQHLHGQATYIVPLTMQALPAVVLVVCMFLNKESPRFLAKQDRWEEAEKTLCRVRQLPPDHAYIKGELRDISEQLEHERLLIGGATMKDLLKEMFTIPGNRKRALISIALMICQQMTGTNAINYYAPQIFKNLGIQGTSTNLFATGIYGVVKMTTCAAFLLFAADSLGRRRSLLWTSIAQGCAMLYIGLYVRIAPPLPGTAIPPAGYFALVCIFLFAGFFQWGWGPVCWIYVSEIPTARLRSLNVAIAAATQWLFNFVVARATPTMLVTVGAHGYGAFLIYSCFCFSMFIFVWFFIPETKGLSLEKMDDLFGVTELVKHIEEDREAHAHTTSTEIGLDGKEVSRVERKEVAGDFEKST
;
A
#
# COMPACT_ATOMS: atom_id res chain seq x y z
N MET A 1 -5.15 -13.62 49.12
CA MET A 1 -3.86 -12.92 48.89
C MET A 1 -3.00 -13.76 47.95
N THR A 2 -3.16 -13.63 46.63
CA THR A 2 -2.27 -14.27 45.64
C THR A 2 -2.51 -13.62 44.27
N THR A 3 -1.75 -12.56 43.95
CA THR A 3 -1.32 -12.18 42.58
C THR A 3 -0.55 -10.84 42.58
N PRO A 4 0.73 -10.81 42.98
CA PRO A 4 1.67 -9.80 42.46
C PRO A 4 2.76 -10.38 41.52
N VAL A 5 2.88 -11.71 41.44
CA VAL A 5 4.01 -12.39 40.77
C VAL A 5 3.78 -12.59 39.26
N LEU A 6 2.53 -12.70 38.80
CA LEU A 6 2.20 -12.85 37.37
C LEU A 6 2.36 -11.53 36.59
N THR A 7 2.05 -10.39 37.20
CA THR A 7 2.24 -9.05 36.60
C THR A 7 3.72 -8.71 36.45
N SER A 8 4.56 -9.02 37.44
CA SER A 8 6.00 -8.75 37.35
C SER A 8 6.71 -9.60 36.29
N THR A 9 6.25 -10.83 36.05
CA THR A 9 6.86 -11.73 35.06
C THR A 9 6.52 -11.29 33.63
N VAL A 10 5.28 -10.88 33.37
CA VAL A 10 4.86 -10.33 32.06
C VAL A 10 5.51 -8.97 31.80
N ASP A 11 5.64 -8.12 32.82
CA ASP A 11 6.34 -6.83 32.69
C ASP A 11 7.85 -7.01 32.48
N ASN A 12 8.47 -8.03 33.09
CA ASN A 12 9.87 -8.36 32.85
C ASN A 12 10.10 -8.94 31.45
N ILE A 13 9.20 -9.79 30.94
CA ILE A 13 9.26 -10.28 29.54
C ILE A 13 9.05 -9.11 28.57
N ALA A 14 8.09 -8.21 28.83
CA ALA A 14 7.83 -7.04 27.99
C ALA A 14 9.01 -6.03 27.99
N ARG A 15 9.69 -5.83 29.13
CA ARG A 15 10.92 -5.04 29.23
C ARG A 15 12.10 -5.71 28.54
N PHE A 16 12.21 -7.03 28.63
CA PHE A 16 13.26 -7.80 27.96
C PHE A 16 13.08 -7.77 26.44
N GLU A 17 11.87 -8.02 25.94
CA GLU A 17 11.53 -7.98 24.50
C GLU A 17 11.62 -6.58 23.90
N SER A 18 11.22 -5.53 24.63
CA SER A 18 11.39 -4.15 24.14
C SER A 18 12.86 -3.78 23.95
N THR A 19 13.75 -4.33 24.78
CA THR A 19 15.20 -4.12 24.67
C THR A 19 15.81 -4.80 23.43
N TYR A 20 15.35 -6.01 23.08
CA TYR A 20 15.79 -6.70 21.86
C TYR A 20 15.17 -6.13 20.58
N GLY A 21 13.87 -5.80 20.61
CA GLY A 21 13.18 -5.13 19.50
C GLY A 21 13.82 -3.78 19.17
N ALA A 22 14.10 -2.97 20.19
CA ALA A 22 14.83 -1.71 20.04
C ALA A 22 16.25 -1.93 19.50
N ARG A 23 17.02 -2.90 20.00
CA ARG A 23 18.36 -3.22 19.46
C ARG A 23 18.33 -3.65 17.99
N PHE A 24 17.33 -4.44 17.58
CA PHE A 24 17.14 -4.83 16.19
C PHE A 24 16.80 -3.63 15.30
N VAL A 25 15.87 -2.78 15.77
CA VAL A 25 15.50 -1.53 15.11
C VAL A 25 16.70 -0.60 14.99
N TYR A 26 17.48 -0.37 16.05
CA TYR A 26 18.68 0.48 16.01
C TYR A 26 19.79 -0.06 15.09
N LYS A 27 19.85 -1.38 14.88
CA LYS A 27 20.82 -2.00 13.98
C LYS A 27 20.44 -1.86 12.50
N ILE A 28 19.13 -1.84 12.20
CA ILE A 28 18.60 -1.82 10.83
C ILE A 28 18.22 -0.41 10.39
N VAL A 29 17.56 0.35 11.26
CA VAL A 29 17.01 1.67 10.98
C VAL A 29 18.07 2.72 11.27
N LYS A 30 18.72 3.21 10.21
CA LYS A 30 19.71 4.29 10.27
C LYS A 30 19.04 5.67 10.28
N ASN A 31 18.00 5.85 11.10
CA ASN A 31 17.34 7.15 11.27
C ASN A 31 17.90 7.85 12.53
N PRO A 32 18.50 9.05 12.42
CA PRO A 32 19.04 9.77 13.57
C PRO A 32 17.97 10.11 14.62
N ALA A 33 16.70 10.25 14.24
CA ALA A 33 15.59 10.46 15.18
C ALA A 33 15.43 9.29 16.17
N ALA A 34 15.71 8.05 15.73
CA ALA A 34 15.59 6.88 16.58
C ALA A 34 16.55 6.91 17.79
N LYS A 35 17.68 7.62 17.69
CA LYS A 35 18.69 7.67 18.76
C LYS A 35 18.23 8.43 20.02
N GLN A 36 17.23 9.30 19.89
CA GLN A 36 16.67 10.09 21.00
C GLN A 36 15.38 9.48 21.57
N ASP A 37 14.84 8.46 20.90
CA ASP A 37 13.56 7.85 21.24
C ASP A 37 13.68 6.80 22.36
N PRO A 38 12.70 6.71 23.28
CA PRO A 38 12.68 5.67 24.31
C PRO A 38 12.58 4.28 23.67
N PRO A 39 13.38 3.28 24.09
CA PRO A 39 13.39 1.95 23.47
C PRO A 39 12.04 1.22 23.53
N GLN A 40 11.20 1.55 24.53
CA GLN A 40 9.89 0.94 24.75
C GLN A 40 8.92 1.18 23.58
N ILE A 41 9.07 2.29 22.84
CA ILE A 41 8.19 2.61 21.72
C ILE A 41 8.36 1.66 20.53
N TYR A 42 9.49 0.95 20.48
CA TYR A 42 9.83 -0.06 19.49
C TYR A 42 9.48 -1.49 19.95
N GLY A 43 8.63 -1.62 20.98
CA GLY A 43 8.17 -2.91 21.50
C GLY A 43 7.24 -3.68 20.55
N TRP A 44 7.01 -4.95 20.85
CA TRP A 44 6.22 -5.87 20.01
C TRP A 44 4.78 -5.40 19.71
N ARG A 45 4.19 -4.56 20.59
CA ARG A 45 2.80 -4.09 20.45
C ARG A 45 2.56 -3.30 19.17
N VAL A 46 3.50 -2.45 18.75
CA VAL A 46 3.36 -1.68 17.50
C VAL A 46 3.43 -2.59 16.29
N PHE A 47 4.31 -3.60 16.31
CA PHE A 47 4.43 -4.58 15.25
C PHE A 47 3.16 -5.45 15.15
N VAL A 48 2.63 -5.92 16.28
CA VAL A 48 1.37 -6.68 16.29
C VAL A 48 0.20 -5.85 15.80
N LEU A 49 0.11 -4.57 16.18
CA LEU A 49 -0.92 -3.66 15.67
C LEU A 49 -0.81 -3.47 14.15
N ALA A 50 0.40 -3.25 13.65
CA ALA A 50 0.64 -3.10 12.21
C ALA A 50 0.32 -4.40 11.45
N CYS A 51 0.87 -5.54 11.88
CA CYS A 51 0.61 -6.85 11.29
C CYS A 51 -0.87 -7.24 11.31
N SER A 52 -1.58 -6.90 12.39
CA SER A 52 -3.03 -7.12 12.49
C SER A 52 -3.81 -6.40 11.40
N ALA A 53 -3.47 -5.13 11.14
CA ALA A 53 -4.10 -4.37 10.06
C ALA A 53 -3.65 -4.88 8.68
N CYS A 54 -2.40 -5.32 8.55
CA CYS A 54 -1.85 -5.85 7.29
C CYS A 54 -2.56 -7.10 6.75
N PHE A 55 -3.37 -7.80 7.55
CA PHE A 55 -4.28 -8.83 7.00
C PHE A 55 -5.24 -8.26 5.94
N GLY A 56 -5.56 -6.96 5.98
CA GLY A 56 -6.27 -6.28 4.90
C GLY A 56 -5.48 -6.22 3.58
N GLY A 57 -4.16 -6.11 3.64
CA GLY A 57 -3.29 -6.26 2.45
C GLY A 57 -3.21 -7.71 1.99
N MET A 58 -3.24 -8.66 2.92
CA MET A 58 -3.30 -10.08 2.58
C MET A 58 -4.56 -10.44 1.78
N LEU A 59 -5.70 -9.78 2.02
CA LEU A 59 -6.91 -9.93 1.19
C LEU A 59 -6.64 -9.72 -0.29
N PHE A 60 -5.95 -8.63 -0.60
CA PHE A 60 -5.58 -8.29 -1.97
C PHE A 60 -4.67 -9.39 -2.54
N GLY A 61 -3.61 -9.75 -1.83
CA GLY A 61 -2.69 -10.80 -2.26
C GLY A 61 -3.37 -12.15 -2.51
N PHE A 62 -4.24 -12.56 -1.59
CA PHE A 62 -4.92 -13.85 -1.62
C PHE A 62 -5.87 -13.95 -2.81
N ASP A 63 -6.69 -12.92 -3.08
CA ASP A 63 -7.57 -12.91 -4.26
C ASP A 63 -6.78 -13.13 -5.55
N ILE A 64 -5.69 -12.36 -5.74
CA ILE A 64 -4.89 -12.40 -6.96
C ILE A 64 -4.47 -13.83 -7.29
N GLY A 65 -3.85 -14.51 -6.32
CA GLY A 65 -3.36 -15.85 -6.56
C GLY A 65 -4.47 -16.90 -6.61
N THR A 66 -5.58 -16.73 -5.86
CA THR A 66 -6.74 -17.62 -5.90
C THR A 66 -7.36 -17.63 -7.29
N ILE A 67 -7.78 -16.47 -7.81
CA ILE A 67 -8.49 -16.42 -9.08
C ILE A 67 -7.60 -16.87 -10.25
N GLY A 68 -6.30 -16.56 -10.20
CA GLY A 68 -5.37 -16.95 -11.25
C GLY A 68 -5.25 -18.46 -11.41
N GLY A 69 -5.21 -19.21 -10.31
CA GLY A 69 -5.24 -20.66 -10.35
C GLY A 69 -6.61 -21.24 -10.68
N VAL A 70 -7.68 -20.72 -10.04
CA VAL A 70 -9.06 -21.22 -10.21
C VAL A 70 -9.51 -21.21 -11.66
N LEU A 71 -9.19 -20.16 -12.41
CA LEU A 71 -9.52 -20.06 -13.84
C LEU A 71 -8.88 -21.16 -14.70
N THR A 72 -7.84 -21.85 -14.19
CA THR A 72 -7.17 -22.95 -14.90
C THR A 72 -7.59 -24.35 -14.43
N LEU A 73 -8.41 -24.46 -13.39
CA LEU A 73 -8.83 -25.74 -12.85
C LEU A 73 -9.85 -26.41 -13.79
N PRO A 74 -9.66 -27.69 -14.16
CA PRO A 74 -10.56 -28.39 -15.08
C PRO A 74 -12.02 -28.39 -14.64
N ALA A 75 -12.29 -28.61 -13.33
CA ALA A 75 -13.64 -28.61 -12.79
C ALA A 75 -14.31 -27.23 -12.89
N PHE A 76 -13.55 -26.15 -12.72
CA PHE A 76 -14.05 -24.79 -12.90
C PHE A 76 -14.35 -24.54 -14.39
N MET A 77 -13.43 -24.90 -15.28
CA MET A 77 -13.63 -24.71 -16.71
C MET A 77 -14.89 -25.41 -17.22
N ALA A 78 -15.09 -26.68 -16.84
CA ALA A 78 -16.26 -27.45 -17.24
C ALA A 78 -17.57 -26.88 -16.67
N LYS A 79 -17.56 -26.42 -15.41
CA LYS A 79 -18.76 -25.91 -14.74
C LYS A 79 -19.23 -24.56 -15.29
N TYR A 80 -18.30 -23.67 -15.65
CA TYR A 80 -18.60 -22.34 -16.18
C TYR A 80 -18.49 -22.27 -17.72
N GLY A 81 -18.30 -23.41 -18.38
CA GLY A 81 -18.28 -23.53 -19.85
C GLY A 81 -17.06 -22.92 -20.55
N LEU A 82 -15.96 -22.67 -19.84
CA LEU A 82 -14.73 -22.11 -20.43
C LEU A 82 -14.07 -23.10 -21.40
N ASP A 83 -14.22 -24.40 -21.16
CA ASP A 83 -13.69 -25.49 -21.98
C ASP A 83 -14.32 -25.55 -23.38
N LYS A 84 -15.60 -25.16 -23.49
CA LYS A 84 -16.38 -25.15 -24.75
C LYS A 84 -16.14 -23.92 -25.62
N LEU A 85 -15.47 -22.89 -25.09
CA LEU A 85 -15.21 -21.64 -25.78
C LEU A 85 -13.89 -21.70 -26.57
N GLY A 86 -13.86 -21.03 -27.72
CA GLY A 86 -12.61 -20.75 -28.44
C GLY A 86 -11.68 -19.81 -27.65
N ASP A 87 -10.39 -19.80 -27.98
CA ASP A 87 -9.35 -19.13 -27.16
C ASP A 87 -9.64 -17.66 -26.85
N LYS A 88 -10.14 -16.88 -27.83
CA LYS A 88 -10.50 -15.48 -27.63
C LYS A 88 -11.67 -15.31 -26.65
N ALA A 89 -12.74 -16.09 -26.81
CA ALA A 89 -13.91 -16.01 -25.95
C ALA A 89 -13.60 -16.52 -24.53
N ARG A 90 -12.74 -17.53 -24.41
CA ARG A 90 -12.23 -18.03 -23.13
C ARG A 90 -11.39 -16.98 -22.42
N ALA A 91 -10.47 -16.34 -23.15
CA ALA A 91 -9.66 -15.24 -22.63
C ALA A 91 -10.53 -14.08 -22.16
N ASP A 92 -11.56 -13.72 -22.93
CA ASP A 92 -12.47 -12.63 -22.58
C ASP A 92 -13.29 -12.93 -21.32
N LEU A 93 -13.90 -14.11 -21.23
CA LEU A 93 -14.66 -14.53 -20.05
C LEU A 93 -13.76 -14.62 -18.81
N GLY A 94 -12.58 -15.23 -18.93
CA GLY A 94 -11.61 -15.29 -17.83
C GLY A 94 -11.13 -13.91 -17.39
N ALA A 95 -10.93 -12.99 -18.33
CA ALA A 95 -10.59 -11.60 -18.05
C ALA A 95 -11.71 -10.90 -17.29
N ASN A 96 -12.97 -11.03 -17.73
CA ASN A 96 -14.13 -10.45 -17.07
C ASN A 96 -14.29 -10.97 -15.64
N ILE A 97 -14.18 -12.29 -15.44
CA ILE A 97 -14.23 -12.89 -14.09
C ILE A 97 -13.12 -12.29 -13.22
N ALA A 98 -11.87 -12.29 -13.68
CA ALA A 98 -10.76 -11.74 -12.91
C ALA A 98 -10.98 -10.26 -12.56
N SER A 99 -11.35 -9.43 -13.56
CA SER A 99 -11.35 -7.96 -13.50
C SER A 99 -12.48 -7.34 -12.67
N VAL A 100 -13.62 -8.02 -12.50
CA VAL A 100 -14.79 -7.45 -11.78
C VAL A 100 -14.47 -7.09 -10.32
N LEU A 101 -13.54 -7.80 -9.69
CA LEU A 101 -13.12 -7.48 -8.33
C LEU A 101 -12.44 -6.12 -8.23
N GLN A 102 -11.60 -5.76 -9.21
CA GLN A 102 -10.86 -4.50 -9.22
C GLN A 102 -11.82 -3.31 -9.44
N ALA A 103 -12.90 -3.52 -10.19
CA ALA A 103 -13.99 -2.53 -10.30
C ALA A 103 -14.68 -2.30 -8.95
N GLY A 104 -14.96 -3.37 -8.19
CA GLY A 104 -15.43 -3.27 -6.81
C GLY A 104 -14.43 -2.55 -5.91
N CYS A 105 -13.14 -2.85 -6.05
CA CYS A 105 -12.08 -2.22 -5.25
C CYS A 105 -11.99 -0.71 -5.48
N PHE A 106 -12.06 -0.28 -6.74
CA PHE A 106 -12.08 1.15 -7.10
C PHE A 106 -13.16 1.92 -6.34
N LEU A 107 -14.38 1.41 -6.32
CA LEU A 107 -15.50 2.02 -5.60
C LEU A 107 -15.36 1.86 -4.08
N GLY A 108 -14.84 0.72 -3.63
CA GLY A 108 -14.57 0.42 -2.23
C GLY A 108 -13.62 1.42 -1.57
N CYS A 109 -12.63 1.94 -2.30
CA CYS A 109 -11.72 2.97 -1.81
C CYS A 109 -12.46 4.25 -1.40
N PHE A 110 -13.36 4.77 -2.23
CA PHE A 110 -14.11 6.00 -1.94
C PHE A 110 -15.11 5.81 -0.81
N PHE A 111 -15.87 4.71 -0.86
CA PHE A 111 -16.83 4.39 0.20
C PHE A 111 -16.14 4.25 1.56
N SER A 112 -15.03 3.50 1.62
CA SER A 112 -14.29 3.30 2.86
C SER A 112 -13.57 4.55 3.34
N SER A 113 -13.24 5.49 2.45
CA SER A 113 -12.64 6.78 2.83
C SER A 113 -13.63 7.57 3.68
N TYR A 114 -14.87 7.66 3.23
CA TYR A 114 -15.94 8.32 3.96
C TYR A 114 -16.19 7.65 5.32
N VAL A 115 -16.31 6.32 5.34
CA VAL A 115 -16.52 5.54 6.57
C VAL A 115 -15.35 5.70 7.55
N ALA A 116 -14.10 5.65 7.07
CA ALA A 116 -12.91 5.77 7.92
C ALA A 116 -12.74 7.16 8.53
N ASP A 117 -13.16 8.21 7.81
CA ASP A 117 -13.14 9.57 8.33
C ASP A 117 -14.32 9.89 9.25
N ARG A 118 -15.48 9.25 9.06
CA ARG A 118 -16.67 9.48 9.89
C ARG A 118 -16.73 8.63 11.16
N TRP A 119 -16.36 7.35 11.07
CA TRP A 119 -16.53 6.35 12.14
C TRP A 119 -15.22 5.73 12.62
N GLY A 120 -14.09 6.05 11.99
CA GLY A 120 -12.77 5.62 12.42
C GLY A 120 -12.21 4.48 11.59
N ARG A 121 -10.89 4.30 11.71
CA ARG A 121 -10.12 3.38 10.88
C ARG A 121 -10.38 1.93 11.31
N ARG A 122 -10.50 1.68 12.62
CA ARG A 122 -10.80 0.34 13.17
C ARG A 122 -12.15 -0.17 12.69
N PHE A 123 -13.21 0.65 12.83
CA PHE A 123 -14.55 0.25 12.41
C PHE A 123 -14.60 0.00 10.90
N SER A 124 -13.99 0.88 10.10
CA SER A 124 -13.92 0.72 8.65
C SER A 124 -13.23 -0.59 8.22
N LEU A 125 -12.15 -1.00 8.89
CA LEU A 125 -11.48 -2.29 8.60
C LEU A 125 -12.36 -3.50 8.97
N ILE A 126 -13.09 -3.46 10.08
CA ILE A 126 -14.03 -4.53 10.47
C ILE A 126 -15.14 -4.66 9.43
N MET A 127 -15.75 -3.54 9.03
CA MET A 127 -16.80 -3.49 8.02
C MET A 127 -16.30 -4.06 6.67
N ASN A 128 -15.12 -3.64 6.22
CA ASN A 128 -14.51 -4.12 4.98
C ASN A 128 -14.20 -5.63 5.02
N GLY A 129 -13.77 -6.14 6.18
CA GLY A 129 -13.60 -7.57 6.39
C GLY A 129 -14.90 -8.35 6.20
N TRP A 130 -16.00 -7.89 6.81
CA TRP A 130 -17.32 -8.52 6.64
C TRP A 130 -17.84 -8.49 5.20
N ILE A 131 -17.72 -7.34 4.53
CA ILE A 131 -18.08 -7.20 3.11
C ILE A 131 -17.30 -8.22 2.26
N THR A 132 -16.00 -8.37 2.54
CA THR A 132 -15.15 -9.34 1.84
C THR A 132 -15.58 -10.79 2.08
N ILE A 133 -15.91 -11.15 3.34
CA ILE A 133 -16.40 -12.49 3.70
C ILE A 133 -17.69 -12.81 2.93
N ILE A 134 -18.66 -11.88 2.90
CA ILE A 134 -19.92 -12.05 2.18
C ILE A 134 -19.66 -12.27 0.68
N GLY A 135 -18.78 -11.46 0.08
CA GLY A 135 -18.41 -11.61 -1.33
C GLY A 135 -17.74 -12.95 -1.64
N CYS A 136 -16.89 -13.47 -0.74
CA CYS A 136 -16.27 -14.79 -0.90
C CYS A 136 -17.30 -15.92 -0.79
N ILE A 137 -18.26 -15.83 0.14
CA ILE A 137 -19.35 -16.80 0.28
C ILE A 137 -20.22 -16.83 -1.00
N LEU A 138 -20.55 -15.67 -1.56
CA LEU A 138 -21.30 -15.58 -2.82
C LEU A 138 -20.55 -16.24 -3.98
N GLN A 139 -19.23 -16.05 -4.07
CA GLN A 139 -18.40 -16.72 -5.08
C GLN A 139 -18.39 -18.23 -4.90
N ALA A 140 -18.18 -18.72 -3.68
CA ALA A 140 -18.16 -20.15 -3.36
C ALA A 140 -19.52 -20.82 -3.66
N CYS A 141 -20.62 -20.13 -3.34
CA CYS A 141 -21.99 -20.59 -3.56
C CYS A 141 -22.55 -20.24 -4.95
N SER A 142 -21.71 -19.85 -5.91
CA SER A 142 -22.21 -19.45 -7.23
C SER A 142 -22.66 -20.63 -8.11
N PHE A 143 -22.24 -21.87 -7.80
CA PHE A 143 -22.70 -23.13 -8.40
C PHE A 143 -22.88 -23.13 -9.94
N GLY A 144 -22.02 -22.42 -10.67
CA GLY A 144 -22.03 -22.31 -12.14
C GLY A 144 -22.75 -21.07 -12.70
N SER A 145 -23.35 -20.23 -11.85
CA SER A 145 -23.90 -18.94 -12.25
C SER A 145 -22.78 -17.89 -12.39
N ILE A 146 -22.51 -17.46 -13.62
CA ILE A 146 -21.55 -16.37 -13.91
C ILE A 146 -22.01 -15.06 -13.27
N ALA A 147 -23.32 -14.79 -13.25
CA ALA A 147 -23.86 -13.58 -12.63
C ALA A 147 -23.59 -13.56 -11.11
N CYS A 148 -23.82 -14.69 -10.42
CA CYS A 148 -23.51 -14.80 -8.99
C CYS A 148 -22.00 -14.66 -8.73
N MET A 149 -21.16 -15.23 -9.60
CA MET A 149 -19.71 -15.04 -9.54
C MET A 149 -19.32 -13.56 -9.66
N TYR A 150 -19.88 -12.82 -10.62
CA TYR A 150 -19.61 -11.39 -10.78
C TYR A 150 -20.07 -10.57 -9.59
N VAL A 151 -21.27 -10.81 -9.07
CA VAL A 151 -21.79 -10.12 -7.88
C VAL A 151 -20.88 -10.40 -6.68
N GLY A 152 -20.53 -11.67 -6.44
CA GLY A 152 -19.65 -12.05 -5.34
C GLY A 152 -18.26 -11.40 -5.46
N ARG A 153 -17.69 -11.33 -6.66
CA ARG A 153 -16.40 -10.68 -6.91
C ARG A 153 -16.46 -9.16 -6.73
N PHE A 154 -17.53 -8.52 -7.19
CA PHE A 154 -17.74 -7.09 -6.99
C PHE A 154 -17.87 -6.75 -5.51
N VAL A 155 -18.71 -7.49 -4.77
CA VAL A 155 -18.90 -7.29 -3.32
C VAL A 155 -17.60 -7.55 -2.56
N ALA A 156 -16.89 -8.64 -2.86
CA ALA A 156 -15.57 -8.88 -2.26
C ALA A 156 -14.60 -7.73 -2.55
N GLY A 157 -14.61 -7.24 -3.80
CA GLY A 157 -13.80 -6.11 -4.23
C GLY A 157 -14.04 -4.84 -3.42
N VAL A 158 -15.29 -4.49 -3.12
CA VAL A 158 -15.61 -3.32 -2.29
C VAL A 158 -14.87 -3.38 -0.94
N GLY A 159 -14.86 -4.55 -0.30
CA GLY A 159 -14.14 -4.77 0.96
C GLY A 159 -12.62 -4.74 0.80
N VAL A 160 -12.07 -5.41 -0.22
CA VAL A 160 -10.62 -5.45 -0.49
C VAL A 160 -10.07 -4.06 -0.81
N GLY A 161 -10.72 -3.31 -1.71
CA GLY A 161 -10.32 -1.96 -2.06
C GLY A 161 -10.45 -0.99 -0.88
N GLY A 162 -11.51 -1.16 -0.09
CA GLY A 162 -11.69 -0.41 1.16
C GLY A 162 -10.55 -0.62 2.15
N ALA A 163 -10.22 -1.88 2.43
CA ALA A 163 -9.10 -2.24 3.31
C ALA A 163 -7.76 -1.69 2.77
N SER A 164 -7.55 -1.73 1.45
CA SER A 164 -6.27 -1.31 0.85
C SER A 164 -5.90 0.16 1.09
N MET A 165 -6.89 1.03 1.28
CA MET A 165 -6.68 2.45 1.58
C MET A 165 -6.60 2.70 3.09
N VAL A 166 -7.42 2.01 3.89
CA VAL A 166 -7.50 2.23 5.34
C VAL A 166 -6.31 1.63 6.08
N VAL A 167 -5.76 0.50 5.62
CA VAL A 167 -4.64 -0.17 6.29
C VAL A 167 -3.38 0.72 6.36
N PRO A 168 -2.88 1.30 5.24
CA PRO A 168 -1.73 2.21 5.30
C PRO A 168 -1.97 3.42 6.23
N LEU A 169 -3.19 3.98 6.22
CA LEU A 169 -3.55 5.09 7.10
C LEU A 169 -3.49 4.67 8.57
N TYR A 170 -4.15 3.57 8.93
CA TYR A 170 -4.15 3.04 10.30
C TYR A 170 -2.72 2.76 10.80
N ILE A 171 -1.86 2.16 9.98
CA ILE A 171 -0.46 1.92 10.33
C ILE A 171 0.27 3.25 10.53
N SER A 172 0.14 4.20 9.58
CA SER A 172 0.86 5.47 9.64
C SER A 172 0.51 6.33 10.85
N GLU A 173 -0.74 6.27 11.32
CA GLU A 173 -1.23 7.03 12.47
C GLU A 173 -0.84 6.39 13.82
N ASN A 174 -0.61 5.08 13.84
CA ASN A 174 -0.20 4.36 15.05
C ASN A 174 1.32 4.18 15.13
N ALA A 175 2.05 4.24 14.00
CA ALA A 175 3.48 3.98 13.94
C ALA A 175 4.33 5.17 14.47
N PRO A 176 5.38 4.89 15.28
CA PRO A 176 6.40 5.87 15.63
C PRO A 176 7.05 6.45 14.38
N ARG A 177 7.41 7.74 14.44
CA ARG A 177 7.95 8.49 13.29
C ARG A 177 9.15 7.81 12.65
N ALA A 178 10.07 7.27 13.45
CA ALA A 178 11.31 6.69 12.97
C ALA A 178 11.15 5.39 12.14
N ILE A 179 10.17 4.55 12.48
CA ILE A 179 9.94 3.23 11.84
C ILE A 179 8.69 3.17 10.97
N ARG A 180 8.01 4.31 10.79
CA ARG A 180 6.74 4.40 10.05
C ARG A 180 6.85 3.82 8.65
N GLY A 181 7.86 4.21 7.87
CA GLY A 181 8.06 3.71 6.51
C GLY A 181 8.24 2.19 6.45
N GLY A 182 8.99 1.62 7.39
CA GLY A 182 9.17 0.17 7.51
C GLY A 182 7.88 -0.57 7.87
N LEU A 183 7.12 -0.06 8.85
CA LEU A 183 5.83 -0.63 9.25
C LEU A 183 4.79 -0.52 8.13
N THR A 184 4.75 0.60 7.41
CA THR A 184 3.90 0.75 6.21
C THR A 184 4.35 -0.23 5.11
N GLY A 185 5.65 -0.50 4.97
CA GLY A 185 6.18 -1.51 4.06
C GLY A 185 5.71 -2.94 4.33
N ILE A 186 5.42 -3.30 5.60
CA ILE A 186 4.89 -4.63 5.98
C ILE A 186 3.56 -4.91 5.26
N TYR A 187 2.78 -3.88 4.91
CA TYR A 187 1.58 -4.03 4.11
C TYR A 187 1.85 -4.77 2.79
N GLN A 188 2.92 -4.40 2.08
CA GLN A 188 3.32 -5.05 0.84
C GLN A 188 3.80 -6.49 1.07
N LEU A 189 4.45 -6.75 2.21
CA LEU A 189 4.86 -8.10 2.60
C LEU A 189 3.64 -9.03 2.79
N PHE A 190 2.57 -8.53 3.41
CA PHE A 190 1.33 -9.29 3.58
C PHE A 190 0.60 -9.51 2.25
N ILE A 191 0.63 -8.56 1.32
CA ILE A 191 0.17 -8.79 -0.07
C ILE A 191 0.96 -9.94 -0.70
N ALA A 192 2.29 -9.89 -0.65
CA ALA A 192 3.14 -10.94 -1.24
C ALA A 192 2.93 -12.30 -0.57
N THR A 193 2.76 -12.32 0.75
CA THR A 193 2.46 -13.52 1.54
C THR A 193 1.10 -14.10 1.19
N GLY A 194 0.08 -13.26 1.04
CA GLY A 194 -1.26 -13.66 0.60
C GLY A 194 -1.23 -14.31 -0.78
N THR A 195 -0.52 -13.70 -1.73
CA THR A 195 -0.35 -14.26 -3.09
C THR A 195 0.39 -15.60 -3.06
N MET A 196 1.45 -15.72 -2.27
CA MET A 196 2.18 -16.98 -2.12
C MET A 196 1.27 -18.09 -1.58
N LEU A 197 0.54 -17.82 -0.49
CA LEU A 197 -0.31 -18.81 0.15
C LEU A 197 -1.47 -19.23 -0.77
N SER A 198 -2.08 -18.32 -1.52
CA SER A 198 -3.16 -18.69 -2.44
C SER A 198 -2.69 -19.52 -3.64
N PHE A 199 -1.47 -19.30 -4.14
CA PHE A 199 -0.87 -20.21 -5.13
C PHE A 199 -0.68 -21.63 -4.60
N TRP A 200 -0.18 -21.77 -3.36
CA TRP A 200 -0.05 -23.08 -2.73
C TRP A 200 -1.39 -23.73 -2.41
N VAL A 201 -2.42 -22.96 -2.05
CA VAL A 201 -3.79 -23.47 -1.86
C VAL A 201 -4.34 -24.02 -3.18
N ASN A 202 -4.15 -23.32 -4.29
CA ASN A 202 -4.57 -23.82 -5.61
C ASN A 202 -3.84 -25.10 -6.00
N TYR A 203 -2.52 -25.17 -5.78
CA TYR A 203 -1.74 -26.38 -6.03
C TYR A 203 -2.18 -27.54 -5.13
N GLY A 204 -2.30 -27.33 -3.81
CA GLY A 204 -2.76 -28.36 -2.88
C GLY A 204 -4.18 -28.85 -3.21
N SER A 205 -5.05 -27.95 -3.67
CA SER A 205 -6.42 -28.30 -4.05
C SER A 205 -6.48 -29.27 -5.23
N ILE A 206 -5.68 -29.06 -6.29
CA ILE A 206 -5.65 -29.99 -7.42
C ILE A 206 -4.95 -31.32 -7.08
N GLN A 207 -4.11 -31.36 -6.04
CA GLN A 207 -3.42 -32.58 -5.60
C GLN A 207 -4.27 -33.45 -4.69
N HIS A 208 -5.14 -32.86 -3.86
CA HIS A 208 -5.81 -33.59 -2.79
C HIS A 208 -7.34 -33.61 -2.88
N LEU A 209 -7.94 -32.76 -3.71
CA LEU A 209 -9.39 -32.67 -3.85
C LEU A 209 -9.86 -33.16 -5.21
N HIS A 210 -11.12 -33.56 -5.27
CA HIS A 210 -11.77 -34.04 -6.48
C HIS A 210 -13.12 -33.36 -6.71
N GLY A 211 -13.58 -33.34 -7.96
CA GLY A 211 -14.87 -32.76 -8.34
C GLY A 211 -14.95 -31.25 -8.10
N GLN A 212 -16.10 -30.76 -7.64
CA GLN A 212 -16.33 -29.32 -7.45
C GLN A 212 -15.51 -28.72 -6.29
N ALA A 213 -15.09 -29.56 -5.33
CA ALA A 213 -14.30 -29.11 -4.20
C ALA A 213 -12.96 -28.47 -4.63
N THR A 214 -12.42 -28.84 -5.80
CA THR A 214 -11.14 -28.32 -6.29
C THR A 214 -11.16 -26.81 -6.52
N TYR A 215 -12.30 -26.21 -6.87
CA TYR A 215 -12.38 -24.76 -7.07
C TYR A 215 -13.15 -24.05 -5.95
N ILE A 216 -14.09 -24.72 -5.27
CA ILE A 216 -14.84 -24.15 -4.15
C ILE A 216 -13.89 -23.89 -2.96
N VAL A 217 -12.99 -24.82 -2.63
CA VAL A 217 -12.09 -24.66 -1.48
C VAL A 217 -11.16 -23.44 -1.65
N PRO A 218 -10.43 -23.26 -2.77
CA PRO A 218 -9.64 -22.04 -2.96
C PRO A 218 -10.44 -20.74 -2.89
N LEU A 219 -11.66 -20.71 -3.46
CA LEU A 219 -12.56 -19.55 -3.39
C LEU A 219 -13.01 -19.24 -1.96
N THR A 220 -13.32 -20.26 -1.16
CA THR A 220 -13.69 -20.07 0.25
C THR A 220 -12.49 -19.67 1.11
N MET A 221 -11.31 -20.23 0.85
CA MET A 221 -10.07 -19.90 1.58
C MET A 221 -9.65 -18.44 1.41
N GLN A 222 -10.11 -17.77 0.35
CA GLN A 222 -9.96 -16.33 0.17
C GLN A 222 -10.56 -15.51 1.33
N ALA A 223 -11.58 -16.03 2.02
CA ALA A 223 -12.18 -15.38 3.18
C ALA A 223 -11.30 -15.46 4.44
N LEU A 224 -10.32 -16.36 4.49
CA LEU A 224 -9.52 -16.61 5.70
C LEU A 224 -8.80 -15.34 6.20
N PRO A 225 -8.07 -14.57 5.38
CA PRO A 225 -7.44 -13.34 5.85
C PRO A 225 -8.48 -12.28 6.28
N ALA A 226 -9.72 -12.33 5.77
CA ALA A 226 -10.78 -11.42 6.15
C ALA A 226 -11.31 -11.75 7.54
N VAL A 227 -11.51 -13.03 7.84
CA VAL A 227 -11.87 -13.50 9.18
C VAL A 227 -10.78 -13.11 10.19
N VAL A 228 -9.51 -13.35 9.85
CA VAL A 228 -8.39 -12.98 10.72
C VAL A 228 -8.32 -11.46 10.91
N LEU A 229 -8.49 -10.66 9.85
CA LEU A 229 -8.57 -9.20 9.95
C LEU A 229 -9.67 -8.76 10.90
N VAL A 230 -10.89 -9.28 10.76
CA VAL A 230 -12.03 -8.93 11.61
C VAL A 230 -11.71 -9.23 13.08
N VAL A 231 -11.24 -10.44 13.38
CA VAL A 231 -10.87 -10.85 14.74
C VAL A 231 -9.77 -9.95 15.31
N CYS A 232 -8.68 -9.73 14.57
CA CYS A 232 -7.58 -8.89 15.02
C CYS A 232 -8.01 -7.43 15.25
N MET A 233 -8.87 -6.87 14.39
CA MET A 233 -9.34 -5.50 14.53
C MET A 233 -10.35 -5.33 15.67
N PHE A 234 -11.11 -6.37 16.03
CA PHE A 234 -11.91 -6.35 17.26
C PHE A 234 -11.04 -6.22 18.51
N LEU A 235 -9.88 -6.88 18.54
CA LEU A 235 -8.93 -6.84 19.67
C LEU A 235 -8.11 -5.55 19.73
N ASN A 236 -7.87 -4.92 18.58
CA ASN A 236 -7.12 -3.66 18.50
C ASN A 236 -7.95 -2.43 18.91
N LYS A 237 -7.25 -1.33 19.21
CA LYS A 237 -7.84 -0.03 19.53
C LYS A 237 -7.85 0.89 18.32
N GLU A 238 -8.66 1.94 18.38
CA GLU A 238 -8.74 2.94 17.32
C GLU A 238 -7.47 3.80 17.27
N SER A 239 -7.21 4.46 16.15
CA SER A 239 -6.10 5.39 16.00
C SER A 239 -6.16 6.54 17.03
N PRO A 240 -5.07 6.81 17.79
CA PRO A 240 -5.00 7.96 18.68
C PRO A 240 -5.31 9.28 17.98
N ARG A 241 -4.79 9.45 16.75
CA ARG A 241 -5.04 10.65 15.93
C ARG A 241 -6.52 10.80 15.58
N PHE A 242 -7.20 9.70 15.25
CA PHE A 242 -8.64 9.74 14.96
C PHE A 242 -9.45 10.09 16.21
N LEU A 243 -9.12 9.50 17.37
CA LEU A 243 -9.78 9.81 18.64
C LEU A 243 -9.61 11.28 19.02
N ALA A 244 -8.38 11.81 18.88
CA ALA A 244 -8.10 13.23 19.08
C ALA A 244 -8.88 14.13 18.10
N LYS A 245 -8.99 13.74 16.83
CA LYS A 245 -9.78 14.47 15.82
C LYS A 245 -11.26 14.61 16.21
N GLN A 246 -11.81 13.61 16.90
CA GLN A 246 -13.18 13.59 17.43
C GLN A 246 -13.30 14.21 18.84
N ASP A 247 -12.30 14.98 19.29
CA ASP A 247 -12.22 15.59 20.63
C ASP A 247 -12.23 14.59 21.80
N ARG A 248 -11.90 13.30 21.56
CA ARG A 248 -11.83 12.25 22.58
C ARG A 248 -10.40 12.09 23.12
N TRP A 249 -9.87 13.15 23.73
CA TRP A 249 -8.47 13.26 24.15
C TRP A 249 -8.04 12.22 25.18
N GLU A 250 -8.86 11.92 26.19
CA GLU A 250 -8.53 10.91 27.20
C GLU A 250 -8.35 9.50 26.59
N GLU A 251 -9.18 9.16 25.60
CA GLU A 251 -9.07 7.87 24.93
C GLU A 251 -7.87 7.82 23.97
N ALA A 252 -7.57 8.95 23.32
CA ALA A 252 -6.39 9.11 22.49
C ALA A 252 -5.12 8.90 23.31
N GLU A 253 -5.01 9.52 24.49
CA GLU A 253 -3.89 9.34 25.42
C GLU A 253 -3.79 7.89 25.92
N LYS A 254 -4.89 7.30 26.41
CA LYS A 254 -4.90 5.91 26.87
C LYS A 254 -4.45 4.94 25.77
N THR A 255 -4.88 5.19 24.53
CA THR A 255 -4.50 4.35 23.40
C THR A 255 -3.03 4.56 23.02
N LEU A 256 -2.55 5.80 23.01
CA LEU A 256 -1.15 6.11 22.72
C LEU A 256 -0.21 5.49 23.77
N CYS A 257 -0.53 5.64 25.06
CA CYS A 257 0.20 5.02 26.17
C CYS A 257 0.27 3.49 26.02
N ARG A 258 -0.85 2.86 25.62
CA ARG A 258 -0.91 1.41 25.42
C ARG A 258 0.02 0.94 24.29
N VAL A 259 0.03 1.66 23.16
CA VAL A 259 0.82 1.30 21.98
C VAL A 259 2.32 1.59 22.21
N ARG A 260 2.64 2.72 22.84
CA ARG A 260 4.02 3.15 23.13
C ARG A 260 4.63 2.49 24.36
N GLN A 261 3.82 1.83 25.20
CA GLN A 261 4.23 1.24 26.49
C GLN A 261 4.91 2.24 27.44
N LEU A 262 4.40 3.48 27.46
CA LEU A 262 4.89 4.54 28.34
C LEU A 262 3.74 5.08 29.20
N PRO A 263 4.03 5.57 30.42
CA PRO A 263 3.02 6.21 31.25
C PRO A 263 2.56 7.54 30.65
N PRO A 264 1.34 8.00 30.97
CA PRO A 264 0.78 9.28 30.51
C PRO A 264 1.71 10.47 30.77
N ASP A 265 2.42 10.46 31.91
CA ASP A 265 3.30 11.56 32.30
C ASP A 265 4.65 11.61 31.58
N HIS A 266 4.96 10.62 30.75
CA HIS A 266 6.24 10.55 30.06
C HIS A 266 6.37 11.70 29.02
N ALA A 267 7.51 12.40 29.00
CA ALA A 267 7.76 13.55 28.12
C ALA A 267 7.49 13.25 26.63
N TYR A 268 7.88 12.05 26.18
CA TYR A 268 7.60 11.57 24.81
C TYR A 268 6.09 11.49 24.49
N ILE A 269 5.26 11.00 25.42
CA ILE A 269 3.79 10.91 25.22
C ILE A 269 3.17 12.31 25.17
N LYS A 270 3.55 13.19 26.11
CA LYS A 270 3.07 14.58 26.12
C LYS A 270 3.49 15.33 24.85
N GLY A 271 4.72 15.12 24.39
CA GLY A 271 5.21 15.66 23.13
C GLY A 271 4.41 15.16 21.93
N GLU A 272 4.22 13.84 21.79
CA GLU A 272 3.48 13.28 20.66
C GLU A 272 1.98 13.69 20.68
N LEU A 273 1.36 13.79 21.85
CA LEU A 273 0.00 14.33 21.98
C LEU A 273 -0.09 15.81 21.65
N ARG A 274 0.88 16.61 22.09
CA ARG A 274 0.96 18.04 21.73
C ARG A 274 1.10 18.22 20.23
N ASP A 275 2.00 17.46 19.60
CA ASP A 275 2.18 17.51 18.15
C ASP A 275 0.90 17.08 17.40
N ILE A 276 0.15 16.10 17.92
CA ILE A 276 -1.16 15.72 17.36
C ILE A 276 -2.16 16.87 17.53
N SER A 277 -2.17 17.54 18.68
CA SER A 277 -3.04 18.69 18.96
C SER A 277 -2.74 19.87 18.03
N GLU A 278 -1.48 20.28 17.92
CA GLU A 278 -1.05 21.36 17.04
C GLU A 278 -1.37 21.05 15.58
N GLN A 279 -1.15 19.80 15.14
CA GLN A 279 -1.53 19.37 13.78
C GLN A 279 -3.04 19.42 13.55
N LEU A 280 -3.84 18.98 14.52
CA LEU A 280 -5.30 18.99 14.40
C LEU A 280 -5.89 20.40 14.49
N GLU A 281 -5.31 21.27 15.30
CA GLU A 281 -5.70 22.69 15.40
C GLU A 281 -5.36 23.42 14.09
N HIS A 282 -4.15 23.23 13.57
CA HIS A 282 -3.76 23.75 12.27
C HIS A 282 -4.67 23.19 11.16
N GLU A 283 -4.99 21.89 11.19
CA GLU A 283 -5.98 21.31 10.30
C GLU A 283 -7.37 21.95 10.48
N ARG A 284 -7.87 22.17 11.70
CA ARG A 284 -9.18 22.79 11.95
C ARG A 284 -9.25 24.23 11.45
N LEU A 285 -8.22 25.02 11.70
CA LEU A 285 -8.08 26.40 11.24
C LEU A 285 -8.04 26.48 9.71
N LEU A 286 -7.31 25.55 9.07
CA LEU A 286 -7.25 25.45 7.61
C LEU A 286 -8.52 24.84 6.99
N ILE A 287 -9.19 23.95 7.71
CA ILE A 287 -10.37 23.21 7.23
C ILE A 287 -11.59 24.11 7.33
N GLY A 288 -11.89 24.81 8.42
CA GLY A 288 -12.97 25.82 8.47
C GLY A 288 -14.25 25.49 7.67
N GLY A 289 -14.74 24.24 7.68
CA GLY A 289 -15.91 23.81 6.89
C GLY A 289 -15.67 23.37 5.43
N ALA A 290 -14.42 23.21 4.99
CA ALA A 290 -14.04 22.80 3.64
C ALA A 290 -14.65 21.44 3.29
N THR A 291 -15.43 21.43 2.21
CA THR A 291 -16.02 20.22 1.66
C THR A 291 -14.96 19.39 0.93
N MET A 292 -15.24 18.12 0.64
CA MET A 292 -14.37 17.30 -0.22
C MET A 292 -14.07 17.98 -1.57
N LYS A 293 -15.02 18.78 -2.08
CA LYS A 293 -14.84 19.56 -3.30
C LYS A 293 -13.78 20.65 -3.13
N ASP A 294 -13.73 21.30 -1.98
CA ASP A 294 -12.73 22.33 -1.67
C ASP A 294 -11.34 21.72 -1.54
N LEU A 295 -11.23 20.55 -0.89
CA LEU A 295 -9.96 19.81 -0.80
C LEU A 295 -9.47 19.33 -2.17
N LEU A 296 -10.37 18.85 -3.03
CA LEU A 296 -10.03 18.49 -4.42
C LEU A 296 -9.59 19.71 -5.22
N LYS A 297 -10.29 20.84 -5.07
CA LYS A 297 -9.91 22.09 -5.72
C LYS A 297 -8.51 22.49 -5.28
N GLU A 298 -8.27 22.58 -3.98
CA GLU A 298 -6.95 22.90 -3.40
C GLU A 298 -5.84 21.97 -3.90
N MET A 299 -6.12 20.66 -3.95
CA MET A 299 -5.17 19.64 -4.39
C MET A 299 -4.68 19.88 -5.83
N PHE A 300 -5.57 20.31 -6.73
CA PHE A 300 -5.22 20.49 -8.14
C PHE A 300 -4.95 21.95 -8.55
N THR A 301 -5.33 22.94 -7.74
CA THR A 301 -5.05 24.36 -8.03
C THR A 301 -3.72 24.83 -7.46
N ILE A 302 -3.32 24.37 -6.26
CA ILE A 302 -2.07 24.77 -5.63
C ILE A 302 -0.90 24.01 -6.27
N PRO A 303 0.14 24.68 -6.83
CA PRO A 303 1.22 24.01 -7.56
C PRO A 303 1.95 22.91 -6.79
N GLY A 304 2.28 23.14 -5.52
CA GLY A 304 2.96 22.15 -4.67
C GLY A 304 2.11 20.90 -4.40
N ASN A 305 0.83 21.10 -4.05
CA ASN A 305 -0.13 20.00 -3.83
C ASN A 305 -0.42 19.24 -5.13
N ARG A 306 -0.56 19.96 -6.26
CA ARG A 306 -0.77 19.36 -7.58
C ARG A 306 0.38 18.46 -7.96
N LYS A 307 1.63 18.90 -7.74
CA LYS A 307 2.82 18.08 -8.02
C LYS A 307 2.81 16.78 -7.21
N ARG A 308 2.44 16.83 -5.93
CA ARG A 308 2.31 15.65 -5.06
C ARG A 308 1.22 14.69 -5.53
N ALA A 309 0.04 15.23 -5.87
CA ALA A 309 -1.08 14.44 -6.36
C ALA A 309 -0.75 13.75 -7.69
N LEU A 310 -0.19 14.50 -8.66
CA LEU A 310 0.19 13.95 -9.96
C LEU A 310 1.28 12.89 -9.84
N ILE A 311 2.27 13.07 -8.97
CA ILE A 311 3.28 12.04 -8.72
C ILE A 311 2.65 10.78 -8.12
N SER A 312 1.73 10.93 -7.15
CA SER A 312 1.05 9.79 -6.53
C SER A 312 0.23 8.99 -7.54
N ILE A 313 -0.54 9.68 -8.38
CA ILE A 313 -1.32 9.09 -9.47
C ILE A 313 -0.40 8.39 -10.46
N ALA A 314 0.62 9.08 -10.98
CA ALA A 314 1.53 8.54 -11.98
C ALA A 314 2.32 7.33 -11.46
N LEU A 315 2.78 7.34 -10.21
CA LEU A 315 3.46 6.19 -9.59
C LEU A 315 2.54 4.96 -9.50
N MET A 316 1.27 5.15 -9.15
CA MET A 316 0.31 4.05 -9.06
C MET A 316 -0.07 3.50 -10.44
N ILE A 317 -0.18 4.35 -11.46
CA ILE A 317 -0.31 3.92 -12.86
C ILE A 317 0.91 3.07 -13.26
N CYS A 318 2.11 3.61 -13.06
CA CYS A 318 3.36 2.96 -13.43
C CYS A 318 3.50 1.60 -12.74
N GLN A 319 3.23 1.52 -11.42
CA GLN A 319 3.27 0.26 -10.68
C GLN A 319 2.43 -0.84 -11.35
N GLN A 320 1.22 -0.51 -11.84
CA GLN A 320 0.35 -1.45 -12.54
C GLN A 320 0.87 -1.78 -13.94
N MET A 321 1.32 -0.77 -14.68
CA MET A 321 1.84 -0.92 -16.05
C MET A 321 3.16 -1.70 -16.13
N THR A 322 3.78 -2.05 -14.99
CA THR A 322 4.94 -2.96 -14.97
C THR A 322 4.61 -4.34 -15.54
N GLY A 323 3.32 -4.72 -15.55
CA GLY A 323 2.88 -6.06 -15.91
C GLY A 323 2.93 -7.05 -14.73
N THR A 324 3.20 -6.58 -13.50
CA THR A 324 3.23 -7.47 -12.33
C THR A 324 1.91 -8.22 -12.14
N ASN A 325 0.78 -7.52 -12.28
CA ASN A 325 -0.52 -8.12 -12.07
C ASN A 325 -0.96 -8.98 -13.26
N ALA A 326 -0.49 -8.69 -14.47
CA ALA A 326 -0.61 -9.59 -15.62
C ALA A 326 -0.01 -10.96 -15.28
N ILE A 327 1.22 -10.98 -14.75
CA ILE A 327 1.85 -12.22 -14.30
C ILE A 327 1.09 -12.80 -13.12
N ASN A 328 0.73 -12.04 -12.09
CA ASN A 328 0.15 -12.62 -10.89
C ASN A 328 -1.22 -13.29 -11.13
N TYR A 329 -2.10 -12.70 -11.97
CA TYR A 329 -3.40 -13.31 -12.29
C TYR A 329 -3.28 -14.42 -13.32
N TYR A 330 -2.31 -14.36 -14.23
CA TYR A 330 -2.26 -15.28 -15.38
C TYR A 330 -0.98 -16.13 -15.41
N ALA A 331 -0.28 -16.24 -14.28
CA ALA A 331 0.97 -17.00 -14.17
C ALA A 331 0.81 -18.45 -14.65
N PRO A 332 -0.25 -19.21 -14.29
CA PRO A 332 -0.39 -20.59 -14.78
C PRO A 332 -0.50 -20.64 -16.32
N GLN A 333 -1.21 -19.70 -16.94
CA GLN A 333 -1.34 -19.60 -18.39
C GLN A 333 -0.01 -19.17 -19.03
N ILE A 334 0.72 -18.24 -18.42
CA ILE A 334 2.03 -17.78 -18.91
C ILE A 334 3.05 -18.92 -18.85
N PHE A 335 3.11 -19.68 -17.75
CA PHE A 335 3.98 -20.84 -17.63
C PHE A 335 3.66 -21.92 -18.66
N LYS A 336 2.36 -22.17 -18.89
CA LYS A 336 1.90 -23.05 -19.98
C LYS A 336 2.36 -22.54 -21.35
N ASN A 337 2.20 -21.25 -21.62
CA ASN A 337 2.61 -20.63 -22.88
C ASN A 337 4.13 -20.66 -23.09
N LEU A 338 4.93 -20.80 -22.02
CA LEU A 338 6.38 -20.99 -22.06
C LEU A 338 6.81 -22.46 -22.17
N GLY A 339 5.87 -23.38 -22.28
CA GLY A 339 6.13 -24.80 -22.57
C GLY A 339 5.99 -25.74 -21.37
N ILE A 340 5.65 -25.24 -20.17
CA ILE A 340 5.40 -26.12 -19.01
C ILE A 340 4.09 -26.88 -19.21
N GLN A 341 4.19 -28.21 -19.23
CA GLN A 341 3.06 -29.11 -19.44
C GLN A 341 2.41 -29.53 -18.12
N GLY A 342 1.08 -29.61 -18.14
CA GLY A 342 0.26 -30.07 -17.00
C GLY A 342 -0.19 -28.95 -16.06
N THR A 343 -1.47 -28.98 -15.67
CA THR A 343 -2.05 -27.97 -14.77
C THR A 343 -1.39 -27.99 -13.39
N SER A 344 -1.11 -29.18 -12.84
CA SER A 344 -0.44 -29.30 -11.54
C SER A 344 0.96 -28.68 -11.54
N THR A 345 1.78 -28.98 -12.55
CA THR A 345 3.13 -28.40 -12.71
C THR A 345 3.09 -26.87 -12.85
N ASN A 346 2.12 -26.34 -13.61
CA ASN A 346 1.94 -24.90 -13.76
C ASN A 346 1.57 -24.22 -12.43
N LEU A 347 0.68 -24.82 -11.63
CA LEU A 347 0.32 -24.33 -10.30
C LEU A 347 1.46 -24.48 -9.28
N PHE A 348 2.30 -25.51 -9.42
CA PHE A 348 3.50 -25.64 -8.61
C PHE A 348 4.49 -24.50 -8.91
N ALA A 349 4.71 -24.18 -10.19
CA ALA A 349 5.57 -23.09 -10.62
C ALA A 349 5.07 -21.72 -10.10
N THR A 350 3.75 -21.50 -10.03
CA THR A 350 3.21 -20.28 -9.40
C THR A 350 3.46 -20.23 -7.89
N GLY A 351 3.42 -21.38 -7.20
CA GLY A 351 3.82 -21.50 -5.80
C GLY A 351 5.25 -21.02 -5.56
N ILE A 352 6.20 -21.51 -6.37
CA ILE A 352 7.60 -21.07 -6.32
C ILE A 352 7.74 -19.57 -6.64
N TYR A 353 6.98 -19.07 -7.63
CA TYR A 353 6.95 -17.64 -7.96
C TYR A 353 6.48 -16.80 -6.76
N GLY A 354 5.46 -17.28 -6.04
CA GLY A 354 5.01 -16.68 -4.79
C GLY A 354 6.10 -16.65 -3.72
N VAL A 355 6.87 -17.72 -3.55
CA VAL A 355 7.98 -17.79 -2.59
C VAL A 355 9.08 -16.78 -2.94
N VAL A 356 9.50 -16.72 -4.20
CA VAL A 356 10.49 -15.73 -4.67
C VAL A 356 9.99 -14.31 -4.39
N LYS A 357 8.73 -14.02 -4.71
CA LYS A 357 8.13 -12.71 -4.48
C LYS A 357 8.05 -12.34 -2.99
N MET A 358 7.63 -13.26 -2.12
CA MET A 358 7.53 -12.99 -0.69
C MET A 358 8.92 -12.80 -0.06
N THR A 359 9.87 -13.69 -0.35
CA THR A 359 11.22 -13.65 0.22
C THR A 359 12.01 -12.42 -0.23
N THR A 360 11.90 -12.03 -1.50
CA THR A 360 12.55 -10.81 -2.03
C THR A 360 11.93 -9.53 -1.45
N CYS A 361 10.61 -9.50 -1.23
CA CYS A 361 9.97 -8.39 -0.51
C CYS A 361 10.47 -8.30 0.93
N ALA A 362 10.54 -9.42 1.64
CA ALA A 362 11.07 -9.46 3.01
C ALA A 362 12.52 -8.98 3.06
N ALA A 363 13.36 -9.47 2.14
CA ALA A 363 14.76 -9.05 2.03
C ALA A 363 14.89 -7.54 1.74
N PHE A 364 14.09 -6.99 0.83
CA PHE A 364 14.11 -5.56 0.56
C PHE A 364 13.72 -4.74 1.80
N LEU A 365 12.64 -5.10 2.49
CA LEU A 365 12.19 -4.38 3.68
C LEU A 365 13.21 -4.43 4.83
N LEU A 366 13.88 -5.58 5.00
CA LEU A 366 14.85 -5.76 6.08
C LEU A 366 16.21 -5.10 5.79
N PHE A 367 16.68 -5.10 4.54
CA PHE A 367 18.06 -4.72 4.22
C PHE A 367 18.19 -3.43 3.39
N ALA A 368 17.17 -3.09 2.60
CA ALA A 368 17.29 -2.10 1.53
C ALA A 368 16.33 -0.90 1.65
N ALA A 369 15.15 -1.05 2.27
CA ALA A 369 14.12 -0.01 2.27
C ALA A 369 14.61 1.35 2.80
N ASP A 370 15.40 1.34 3.88
CA ASP A 370 15.95 2.57 4.48
C ASP A 370 17.38 2.89 3.98
N SER A 371 18.09 1.93 3.41
CA SER A 371 19.50 2.10 3.00
C SER A 371 19.65 2.51 1.53
N LEU A 372 18.85 1.95 0.61
CA LEU A 372 19.00 2.14 -0.83
C LEU A 372 18.42 3.46 -1.33
N GLY A 373 17.37 3.98 -0.67
CA GLY A 373 16.64 5.17 -1.08
C GLY A 373 15.49 4.86 -2.04
N ARG A 374 14.46 5.71 -2.07
CA ARG A 374 13.21 5.45 -2.81
C ARG A 374 13.43 5.63 -4.31
N ARG A 375 14.06 6.74 -4.72
CA ARG A 375 14.31 7.05 -6.13
C ARG A 375 15.25 6.03 -6.78
N ARG A 376 16.36 5.71 -6.10
CA ARG A 376 17.33 4.72 -6.60
C ARG A 376 16.69 3.35 -6.81
N SER A 377 15.89 2.90 -5.83
CA SER A 377 15.17 1.63 -5.91
C SER A 377 14.26 1.56 -7.15
N LEU A 378 13.51 2.62 -7.44
CA LEU A 378 12.65 2.68 -8.63
C LEU A 378 13.45 2.68 -9.94
N LEU A 379 14.58 3.39 -10.02
CA LEU A 379 15.37 3.51 -11.26
C LEU A 379 15.94 2.16 -11.72
N TRP A 380 16.72 1.49 -10.87
CA TRP A 380 17.41 0.27 -11.32
C TRP A 380 16.43 -0.89 -11.54
N THR A 381 15.36 -0.98 -10.74
CA THR A 381 14.34 -2.03 -10.89
C THR A 381 13.54 -1.85 -12.17
N SER A 382 13.31 -0.61 -12.62
CA SER A 382 12.67 -0.33 -13.92
C SER A 382 13.45 -0.96 -15.08
N ILE A 383 14.77 -0.78 -15.11
CA ILE A 383 15.64 -1.37 -16.14
C ILE A 383 15.65 -2.89 -16.01
N ALA A 384 15.85 -3.41 -14.80
CA ALA A 384 15.96 -4.85 -14.57
C ALA A 384 14.67 -5.61 -14.95
N GLN A 385 13.50 -5.07 -14.58
CA GLN A 385 12.21 -5.60 -14.98
C GLN A 385 11.98 -5.48 -16.50
N GLY A 386 12.37 -4.34 -17.09
CA GLY A 386 12.30 -4.12 -18.53
C GLY A 386 13.10 -5.16 -19.32
N CYS A 387 14.34 -5.45 -18.89
CA CYS A 387 15.19 -6.48 -19.49
C CYS A 387 14.61 -7.89 -19.33
N ALA A 388 14.05 -8.23 -18.16
CA ALA A 388 13.42 -9.54 -17.94
C ALA A 388 12.21 -9.74 -18.86
N MET A 389 11.32 -8.74 -18.95
CA MET A 389 10.17 -8.76 -19.88
C MET A 389 10.60 -8.77 -21.34
N LEU A 390 11.66 -8.04 -21.69
CA LEU A 390 12.23 -8.02 -23.03
C LEU A 390 12.69 -9.41 -23.44
N TYR A 391 13.45 -10.09 -22.56
CA TYR A 391 13.94 -11.44 -22.84
C TYR A 391 12.79 -12.42 -23.05
N ILE A 392 11.77 -12.40 -22.18
CA ILE A 392 10.58 -13.26 -22.33
C ILE A 392 9.90 -13.00 -23.67
N GLY A 393 9.68 -11.74 -24.04
CA GLY A 393 9.08 -11.38 -25.32
C GLY A 393 9.91 -11.81 -26.53
N LEU A 394 11.23 -11.64 -26.48
CA LEU A 394 12.13 -12.07 -27.55
C LEU A 394 12.17 -13.60 -27.70
N TYR A 395 12.20 -14.33 -26.58
CA TYR A 395 12.15 -15.80 -26.59
C TYR A 395 10.86 -16.30 -27.25
N VAL A 396 9.70 -15.82 -26.82
CA VAL A 396 8.40 -16.22 -27.39
C VAL A 396 8.29 -15.84 -28.88
N ARG A 397 8.97 -14.77 -29.32
CA ARG A 397 8.99 -14.36 -30.73
C ARG A 397 9.91 -15.21 -31.60
N ILE A 398 11.12 -15.50 -31.13
CA ILE A 398 12.21 -16.06 -31.95
C ILE A 398 12.26 -17.58 -31.85
N ALA A 399 12.05 -18.13 -30.65
CA ALA A 399 12.12 -19.56 -30.37
C ALA A 399 10.91 -19.98 -29.53
N PRO A 400 9.67 -19.84 -30.08
CA PRO A 400 8.46 -20.19 -29.34
C PRO A 400 8.49 -21.66 -28.91
N PRO A 401 7.95 -22.00 -27.72
CA PRO A 401 7.84 -23.39 -27.30
C PRO A 401 7.01 -24.22 -28.29
N LEU A 402 7.57 -25.35 -28.72
CA LEU A 402 6.89 -26.28 -29.62
C LEU A 402 6.18 -27.38 -28.80
N PRO A 403 4.88 -27.65 -29.04
CA PRO A 403 4.16 -28.72 -28.36
C PRO A 403 4.88 -30.06 -28.49
N GLY A 404 5.00 -30.80 -27.38
CA GLY A 404 5.63 -32.13 -27.36
C GLY A 404 7.16 -32.14 -27.41
N THR A 405 7.82 -30.98 -27.43
CA THR A 405 9.28 -30.88 -27.37
C THR A 405 9.77 -30.47 -25.98
N ALA A 406 11.00 -30.82 -25.65
CA ALA A 406 11.64 -30.37 -24.42
C ALA A 406 11.87 -28.84 -24.47
N ILE A 407 11.75 -28.18 -23.31
CA ILE A 407 12.02 -26.74 -23.20
C ILE A 407 13.51 -26.51 -23.49
N PRO A 408 13.87 -25.66 -24.48
CA PRO A 408 15.27 -25.38 -24.76
C PRO A 408 15.91 -24.57 -23.61
N PRO A 409 17.25 -24.53 -23.49
CA PRO A 409 17.94 -23.73 -22.48
C PRO A 409 17.49 -22.26 -22.44
N ALA A 410 17.25 -21.66 -23.61
CA ALA A 410 16.72 -20.31 -23.73
C ALA A 410 15.33 -20.14 -23.09
N GLY A 411 14.50 -21.19 -23.13
CA GLY A 411 13.18 -21.22 -22.50
C GLY A 411 13.26 -21.37 -20.98
N TYR A 412 14.20 -22.18 -20.48
CA TYR A 412 14.49 -22.22 -19.04
C TYR A 412 14.93 -20.85 -18.52
N PHE A 413 15.77 -20.12 -19.27
CA PHE A 413 16.13 -18.76 -18.88
C PHE A 413 14.92 -17.81 -18.94
N ALA A 414 13.99 -17.96 -19.89
CA ALA A 414 12.75 -17.18 -19.91
C ALA A 414 11.88 -17.43 -18.65
N LEU A 415 11.81 -18.68 -18.20
CA LEU A 415 11.16 -19.03 -16.93
C LEU A 415 11.88 -18.37 -15.74
N VAL A 416 13.22 -18.41 -15.70
CA VAL A 416 14.03 -17.68 -14.71
C VAL A 416 13.74 -16.18 -14.72
N CYS A 417 13.59 -15.57 -15.90
CA CYS A 417 13.25 -14.15 -16.04
C CYS A 417 11.91 -13.80 -15.38
N ILE A 418 10.91 -14.70 -15.35
CA ILE A 418 9.65 -14.45 -14.62
C ILE A 418 9.91 -14.32 -13.12
N PHE A 419 10.73 -15.20 -12.55
CA PHE A 419 11.10 -15.15 -11.13
C PHE A 419 11.96 -13.92 -10.81
N LEU A 420 12.93 -13.60 -11.67
CA LEU A 420 13.75 -12.39 -11.54
C LEU A 420 12.90 -11.12 -11.62
N PHE A 421 11.95 -11.06 -12.54
CA PHE A 421 11.01 -9.95 -12.66
C PHE A 421 10.23 -9.73 -11.35
N ALA A 422 9.73 -10.80 -10.72
CA ALA A 422 9.07 -10.70 -9.41
C ALA A 422 10.01 -10.17 -8.32
N GLY A 423 11.25 -10.66 -8.30
CA GLY A 423 12.27 -10.18 -7.36
C GLY A 423 12.57 -8.70 -7.54
N PHE A 424 12.84 -8.26 -8.76
CA PHE A 424 13.11 -6.86 -9.09
C PHE A 424 11.92 -5.96 -8.74
N PHE A 425 10.69 -6.39 -9.02
CA PHE A 425 9.49 -5.64 -8.63
C PHE A 425 9.43 -5.38 -7.12
N GLN A 426 9.77 -6.37 -6.29
CA GLN A 426 9.71 -6.24 -4.85
C GLN A 426 10.83 -5.38 -4.24
N TRP A 427 11.93 -5.20 -4.97
CA TRP A 427 13.02 -4.31 -4.54
C TRP A 427 12.80 -2.83 -4.93
N GLY A 428 11.68 -2.50 -5.57
CA GLY A 428 11.36 -1.15 -5.99
C GLY A 428 9.86 -0.93 -6.05
N TRP A 429 9.28 -1.09 -7.23
CA TRP A 429 7.89 -0.72 -7.56
C TRP A 429 6.80 -1.30 -6.64
N GLY A 430 7.02 -2.46 -6.01
CA GLY A 430 6.08 -3.01 -5.03
C GLY A 430 5.95 -2.13 -3.78
N PRO A 431 6.93 -2.18 -2.85
CA PRO A 431 6.84 -1.48 -1.58
C PRO A 431 7.05 0.04 -1.71
N VAL A 432 7.94 0.49 -2.59
CA VAL A 432 8.34 1.91 -2.65
C VAL A 432 7.18 2.81 -3.05
N CYS A 433 6.30 2.39 -3.96
CA CYS A 433 5.15 3.20 -4.37
C CYS A 433 4.20 3.50 -3.20
N TRP A 434 3.91 2.51 -2.36
CA TRP A 434 3.03 2.68 -1.19
C TRP A 434 3.67 3.55 -0.11
N ILE A 435 4.98 3.36 0.14
CA ILE A 435 5.75 4.21 1.05
C ILE A 435 5.69 5.67 0.55
N TYR A 436 6.03 5.89 -0.73
CA TYR A 436 6.12 7.21 -1.33
C TYR A 436 4.77 7.96 -1.30
N VAL A 437 3.68 7.29 -1.71
CA VAL A 437 2.32 7.87 -1.70
C VAL A 437 1.83 8.24 -0.30
N SER A 438 2.32 7.57 0.74
CA SER A 438 1.98 7.91 2.12
C SER A 438 2.83 9.05 2.71
N GLU A 439 4.05 9.27 2.19
CA GLU A 439 5.02 10.22 2.74
C GLU A 439 4.93 11.62 2.10
N ILE A 440 4.65 11.73 0.81
CA ILE A 440 4.66 13.02 0.10
C ILE A 440 3.47 13.96 0.37
N PRO A 441 2.24 13.52 0.67
CA PRO A 441 1.13 14.45 0.82
C PRO A 441 1.22 15.30 2.08
N THR A 442 0.72 16.54 2.01
CA THR A 442 0.53 17.40 3.19
C THR A 442 -0.42 16.72 4.18
N ALA A 443 -0.31 17.01 5.48
CA ALA A 443 -1.16 16.39 6.49
C ALA A 443 -2.67 16.52 6.15
N ARG A 444 -3.08 17.72 5.73
CA ARG A 444 -4.45 18.06 5.32
C ARG A 444 -4.97 17.22 4.14
N LEU A 445 -4.16 17.03 3.10
CA LEU A 445 -4.57 16.32 1.89
C LEU A 445 -4.20 14.83 1.89
N ARG A 446 -3.56 14.33 2.96
CA ARG A 446 -3.02 12.97 3.00
C ARG A 446 -4.07 11.89 2.80
N SER A 447 -5.19 11.96 3.53
CA SER A 447 -6.29 10.98 3.40
C SER A 447 -6.81 10.93 1.96
N LEU A 448 -7.14 12.11 1.39
CA LEU A 448 -7.66 12.24 0.03
C LEU A 448 -6.65 11.76 -1.02
N ASN A 449 -5.38 12.12 -0.88
CA ASN A 449 -4.32 11.74 -1.82
C ASN A 449 -4.12 10.22 -1.82
N VAL A 450 -4.03 9.60 -0.64
CA VAL A 450 -3.89 8.15 -0.51
C VAL A 450 -5.11 7.43 -1.09
N ALA A 451 -6.32 7.95 -0.87
CA ALA A 451 -7.53 7.41 -1.46
C ALA A 451 -7.53 7.48 -3.00
N ILE A 452 -7.17 8.63 -3.59
CA ILE A 452 -7.05 8.79 -5.04
C ILE A 452 -5.96 7.87 -5.61
N ALA A 453 -4.83 7.74 -4.92
CA ALA A 453 -3.74 6.86 -5.34
C ALA A 453 -4.15 5.39 -5.31
N ALA A 454 -4.81 4.94 -4.24
CA ALA A 454 -5.35 3.57 -4.14
C ALA A 454 -6.43 3.31 -5.21
N ALA A 455 -7.36 4.25 -5.42
CA ALA A 455 -8.35 4.14 -6.49
C ALA A 455 -7.67 4.06 -7.88
N THR A 456 -6.69 4.92 -8.15
CA THR A 456 -5.90 4.88 -9.39
C THR A 456 -5.22 3.52 -9.57
N GLN A 457 -4.62 2.98 -8.50
CA GLN A 457 -4.00 1.67 -8.51
C GLN A 457 -5.01 0.60 -8.90
N TRP A 458 -6.22 0.58 -8.33
CA TRP A 458 -7.25 -0.40 -8.67
C TRP A 458 -7.83 -0.22 -10.07
N LEU A 459 -7.98 1.01 -10.53
CA LEU A 459 -8.42 1.30 -11.90
C LEU A 459 -7.43 0.75 -12.93
N PHE A 460 -6.13 0.97 -12.74
CA PHE A 460 -5.13 0.45 -13.66
C PHE A 460 -4.85 -1.04 -13.47
N ASN A 461 -5.11 -1.58 -12.26
CA ASN A 461 -5.16 -3.02 -12.03
C ASN A 461 -6.29 -3.67 -12.85
N PHE A 462 -7.48 -3.05 -12.87
CA PHE A 462 -8.59 -3.46 -13.72
C PHE A 462 -8.19 -3.47 -15.20
N VAL A 463 -7.55 -2.40 -15.69
CA VAL A 463 -7.06 -2.31 -17.08
C VAL A 463 -6.13 -3.48 -17.41
N VAL A 464 -5.13 -3.76 -16.55
CA VAL A 464 -4.18 -4.86 -16.76
C VAL A 464 -4.87 -6.22 -16.72
N ALA A 465 -5.69 -6.47 -15.70
CA ALA A 465 -6.43 -7.73 -15.58
C ALA A 465 -7.32 -7.97 -16.79
N ARG A 466 -7.99 -6.93 -17.30
CA ARG A 466 -8.89 -7.05 -18.45
C ARG A 466 -8.15 -7.22 -19.78
N ALA A 467 -7.05 -6.50 -19.97
CA ALA A 467 -6.31 -6.47 -21.23
C ALA A 467 -5.41 -7.69 -21.42
N THR A 468 -4.78 -8.19 -20.35
CA THR A 468 -3.70 -9.20 -20.45
C THR A 468 -4.12 -10.47 -21.20
N PRO A 469 -5.24 -11.16 -20.87
CA PRO A 469 -5.58 -12.40 -21.54
C PRO A 469 -5.81 -12.21 -23.04
N THR A 470 -6.45 -11.11 -23.41
CA THR A 470 -6.64 -10.74 -24.82
C THR A 470 -5.30 -10.46 -25.49
N MET A 471 -4.41 -9.68 -24.85
CA MET A 471 -3.08 -9.39 -25.38
C MET A 471 -2.24 -10.66 -25.62
N LEU A 472 -2.32 -11.63 -24.71
CA LEU A 472 -1.63 -12.92 -24.85
C LEU A 472 -2.14 -13.76 -26.02
N VAL A 473 -3.35 -13.50 -26.51
CA VAL A 473 -3.95 -14.22 -27.65
C VAL A 473 -3.85 -13.42 -28.96
N THR A 474 -3.88 -12.08 -28.90
CA THR A 474 -4.03 -11.24 -30.10
C THR A 474 -2.81 -10.41 -30.47
N VAL A 475 -1.88 -10.15 -29.53
CA VAL A 475 -0.77 -9.22 -29.76
C VAL A 475 0.53 -9.99 -30.01
N GLY A 476 0.85 -10.12 -31.29
CA GLY A 476 1.99 -10.90 -31.77
C GLY A 476 1.72 -12.40 -31.76
N ALA A 477 2.44 -13.16 -32.60
CA ALA A 477 2.35 -14.61 -32.60
C ALA A 477 2.68 -15.17 -31.20
N HIS A 478 1.88 -16.11 -30.71
CA HIS A 478 2.05 -16.72 -29.37
C HIS A 478 2.03 -15.71 -28.20
N GLY A 479 1.55 -14.48 -28.40
CA GLY A 479 1.42 -13.46 -27.36
C GLY A 479 2.71 -12.73 -26.99
N TYR A 480 3.78 -12.82 -27.79
CA TYR A 480 5.07 -12.19 -27.46
C TYR A 480 4.95 -10.67 -27.25
N GLY A 481 4.04 -10.02 -27.98
CA GLY A 481 3.91 -8.58 -27.98
C GLY A 481 3.40 -8.03 -26.65
N ALA A 482 2.67 -8.83 -25.87
CA ALA A 482 2.26 -8.46 -24.52
C ALA A 482 3.48 -8.18 -23.62
N PHE A 483 4.47 -9.07 -23.63
CA PHE A 483 5.69 -8.91 -22.85
C PHE A 483 6.54 -7.72 -23.33
N LEU A 484 6.62 -7.50 -24.65
CA LEU A 484 7.33 -6.34 -25.20
C LEU A 484 6.68 -5.01 -24.82
N ILE A 485 5.34 -4.93 -24.79
CA ILE A 485 4.62 -3.74 -24.31
C ILE A 485 4.96 -3.45 -22.85
N TYR A 486 4.92 -4.45 -21.97
CA TYR A 486 5.31 -4.28 -20.57
C TYR A 486 6.78 -3.91 -20.41
N SER A 487 7.67 -4.46 -21.26
CA SER A 487 9.08 -4.07 -21.30
C SER A 487 9.26 -2.59 -21.65
N CYS A 488 8.57 -2.11 -22.70
CA CYS A 488 8.58 -0.69 -23.08
C CYS A 488 8.07 0.21 -21.96
N PHE A 489 7.00 -0.18 -21.26
CA PHE A 489 6.52 0.55 -20.09
C PHE A 489 7.56 0.59 -18.97
N CYS A 490 8.24 -0.52 -18.67
CA CYS A 490 9.30 -0.54 -17.66
C CYS A 490 10.46 0.39 -18.02
N PHE A 491 10.86 0.47 -19.30
CA PHE A 491 11.91 1.41 -19.71
C PHE A 491 11.44 2.87 -19.69
N SER A 492 10.19 3.17 -20.07
CA SER A 492 9.67 4.54 -19.99
C SER A 492 9.50 5.01 -18.53
N MET A 493 9.23 4.08 -17.61
CA MET A 493 9.22 4.37 -16.18
C MET A 493 10.57 4.83 -15.64
N PHE A 494 11.68 4.31 -16.15
CA PHE A 494 13.01 4.82 -15.79
C PHE A 494 13.14 6.31 -16.11
N ILE A 495 12.69 6.71 -17.31
CA ILE A 495 12.70 8.11 -17.76
C ILE A 495 11.81 8.95 -16.83
N PHE A 496 10.60 8.48 -16.53
CA PHE A 496 9.69 9.16 -15.60
C PHE A 496 10.33 9.36 -14.22
N VAL A 497 10.90 8.32 -13.63
CA VAL A 497 11.53 8.39 -12.31
C VAL A 497 12.75 9.31 -12.33
N TRP A 498 13.52 9.29 -13.41
CA TRP A 498 14.72 10.11 -13.55
C TRP A 498 14.38 11.61 -13.48
N PHE A 499 13.35 12.05 -14.19
CA PHE A 499 13.01 13.47 -14.29
C PHE A 499 12.04 13.98 -13.22
N PHE A 500 11.08 13.17 -12.77
CA PHE A 500 9.94 13.66 -11.99
C PHE A 500 9.93 13.23 -10.52
N ILE A 501 10.67 12.19 -10.15
CA ILE A 501 10.64 11.64 -8.79
C ILE A 501 11.85 12.14 -7.99
N PRO A 502 11.66 13.06 -7.02
CA PRO A 502 12.73 13.43 -6.10
C PRO A 502 13.03 12.31 -5.09
N GLU A 503 14.21 12.36 -4.48
CA GLU A 503 14.57 11.45 -3.39
C GLU A 503 13.91 11.93 -2.09
N THR A 504 13.21 11.02 -1.41
CA THR A 504 12.48 11.28 -0.17
C THR A 504 13.15 10.69 1.06
N LYS A 505 14.15 9.84 0.87
CA LYS A 505 14.84 9.14 1.96
C LYS A 505 15.39 10.13 2.99
N GLY A 506 15.01 9.91 4.26
CA GLY A 506 15.56 10.62 5.40
C GLY A 506 15.07 12.06 5.57
N LEU A 507 14.08 12.49 4.79
CA LEU A 507 13.41 13.77 4.99
C LEU A 507 12.31 13.63 6.05
N SER A 508 12.22 14.60 6.96
CA SER A 508 11.05 14.74 7.82
C SER A 508 9.84 15.16 6.98
N LEU A 509 8.63 14.96 7.52
CA LEU A 509 7.41 15.40 6.83
C LEU A 509 7.38 16.92 6.59
N GLU A 510 7.97 17.72 7.50
CA GLU A 510 8.11 19.16 7.34
C GLU A 510 9.05 19.51 6.16
N LYS A 511 10.19 18.82 6.05
CA LYS A 511 11.11 19.02 4.92
C LYS A 511 10.54 18.54 3.57
N MET A 512 9.48 17.73 3.57
CA MET A 512 8.73 17.45 2.35
C MET A 512 7.97 18.71 1.87
N ASP A 513 7.46 19.51 2.79
CA ASP A 513 6.78 20.78 2.51
C ASP A 513 7.73 21.76 1.81
N ASP A 514 9.00 21.80 2.23
CA ASP A 514 10.07 22.52 1.54
C ASP A 514 10.37 21.95 0.15
N LEU A 515 10.53 20.62 0.03
CA LEU A 515 10.88 19.95 -1.23
C LEU A 515 9.86 20.21 -2.36
N PHE A 516 8.58 20.37 -2.00
CA PHE A 516 7.49 20.60 -2.93
C PHE A 516 7.00 22.06 -2.96
N GLY A 517 7.64 22.96 -2.21
CA GLY A 517 7.41 24.41 -2.26
C GLY A 517 6.05 24.87 -1.73
N VAL A 518 5.56 24.28 -0.62
CA VAL A 518 4.29 24.71 0.02
C VAL A 518 4.48 25.99 0.87
N THR A 519 5.65 26.61 0.79
CA THR A 519 6.08 27.62 1.75
C THR A 519 5.53 29.02 1.50
N GLU A 520 5.05 29.42 0.31
CA GLU A 520 4.64 30.83 0.11
C GLU A 520 3.34 31.20 0.81
N LEU A 521 2.30 30.36 0.73
CA LEU A 521 1.02 30.68 1.38
C LEU A 521 1.10 30.49 2.90
N VAL A 522 1.82 29.46 3.36
CA VAL A 522 2.01 29.20 4.80
C VAL A 522 2.99 30.21 5.41
N LYS A 523 4.08 30.58 4.72
CA LYS A 523 4.94 31.69 5.17
C LYS A 523 4.19 32.99 5.21
N HIS A 524 3.41 33.36 4.19
CA HIS A 524 2.67 34.62 4.26
C HIS A 524 1.64 34.62 5.41
N ILE A 525 1.04 33.47 5.72
CA ILE A 525 0.14 33.35 6.88
C ILE A 525 0.92 33.40 8.21
N GLU A 526 2.10 32.78 8.29
CA GLU A 526 2.99 32.83 9.46
C GLU A 526 3.60 34.22 9.65
N GLU A 527 4.02 34.88 8.58
CA GLU A 527 4.52 36.27 8.52
C GLU A 527 3.41 37.25 8.91
N ASP A 528 2.18 37.09 8.41
CA ASP A 528 1.01 37.88 8.85
C ASP A 528 0.69 37.63 10.34
N ARG A 529 0.89 36.40 10.82
CA ARG A 529 0.68 36.05 12.23
C ARG A 529 1.76 36.62 13.14
N GLU A 530 3.03 36.59 12.73
CA GLU A 530 4.14 37.22 13.44
C GLU A 530 3.98 38.75 13.44
N ALA A 531 3.53 39.33 12.32
CA ALA A 531 3.19 40.74 12.23
C ALA A 531 2.05 41.11 13.21
N HIS A 532 0.98 40.31 13.28
CA HIS A 532 -0.14 40.52 14.21
C HIS A 532 0.19 40.20 15.69
N ALA A 533 1.03 39.21 15.96
CA ALA A 533 1.51 38.92 17.31
C ALA A 533 2.35 40.08 17.87
N HIS A 534 3.14 40.74 17.01
CA HIS A 534 3.90 41.94 17.38
C HIS A 534 3.06 43.23 17.45
N THR A 535 1.85 43.27 16.87
CA THR A 535 0.94 44.41 17.02
C THR A 535 0.02 44.33 18.24
N THR A 536 -0.10 43.15 18.86
CA THR A 536 -1.09 42.89 19.93
C THR A 536 -0.43 42.61 21.28
N SER A 537 0.65 43.33 21.62
CA SER A 537 1.14 43.45 22.99
C SER A 537 0.70 44.80 23.57
N THR A 538 -0.60 44.96 23.78
CA THR A 538 -1.11 46.04 24.64
C THR A 538 -1.01 45.53 26.08
N GLU A 539 0.11 45.82 26.75
CA GLU A 539 0.19 45.66 28.20
C GLU A 539 -0.85 46.56 28.85
N ILE A 540 -1.85 45.96 29.51
CA ILE A 540 -2.78 46.68 30.38
C ILE A 540 -2.02 46.95 31.68
N GLY A 541 -1.44 48.15 31.78
CA GLY A 541 -0.92 48.66 33.05
C GLY A 541 -2.04 48.86 34.07
N LEU A 542 -1.73 48.60 35.34
CA LEU A 542 -2.68 48.64 36.47
C LEU A 542 -3.29 50.03 36.77
N ASP A 543 -2.93 51.08 36.04
CA ASP A 543 -3.54 52.40 36.13
C ASP A 543 -4.18 52.73 34.78
N GLY A 544 -5.51 52.61 34.67
CA GLY A 544 -6.29 52.67 33.42
C GLY A 544 -6.20 53.96 32.60
N LYS A 545 -5.04 54.26 32.02
CA LYS A 545 -4.83 55.28 30.98
C LYS A 545 -4.07 54.66 29.81
N GLU A 546 -4.70 54.68 28.64
CA GLU A 546 -4.06 54.34 27.37
C GLU A 546 -2.93 55.32 27.08
N VAL A 547 -1.70 54.81 26.92
CA VAL A 547 -0.59 55.58 26.37
C VAL A 547 -0.15 54.88 25.09
N SER A 548 -0.49 55.49 23.95
CA SER A 548 0.01 55.05 22.64
C SER A 548 1.46 55.53 22.47
N ARG A 549 2.41 54.60 22.40
CA ARG A 549 3.80 54.89 22.04
C ARG A 549 4.06 54.34 20.65
N VAL A 550 4.14 55.23 19.67
CA VAL A 550 4.54 54.90 18.28
C VAL A 550 6.06 54.83 18.24
N GLU A 551 6.65 53.64 18.15
CA GLU A 551 8.06 53.50 17.76
C GLU A 551 8.18 53.66 16.24
N ARG A 552 8.73 54.81 15.82
CA ARG A 552 9.10 55.08 14.43
C ARG A 552 10.55 54.63 14.24
N LYS A 553 10.77 53.51 13.55
CA LYS A 553 12.12 53.18 13.03
C LYS A 553 12.40 54.04 11.81
N GLU A 554 13.32 54.99 11.95
CA GLU A 554 13.93 55.71 10.83
C GLU A 554 14.75 54.72 9.98
N VAL A 555 14.46 54.66 8.68
CA VAL A 555 15.31 54.01 7.69
C VAL A 555 16.39 55.02 7.32
N ALA A 556 17.58 54.86 7.90
CA ALA A 556 18.77 55.58 7.45
C ALA A 556 19.22 55.00 6.10
N GLY A 557 19.18 55.83 5.06
CA GLY A 557 19.76 55.52 3.77
C GLY A 557 21.25 55.86 3.78
N ASP A 558 22.08 54.91 3.34
CA ASP A 558 23.47 55.18 2.97
C ASP A 558 23.56 55.30 1.45
N PHE A 559 23.60 56.55 1.01
CA PHE A 559 24.19 56.97 -0.24
C PHE A 559 25.58 57.52 0.11
N GLU A 560 26.67 56.87 -0.31
CA GLU A 560 27.91 57.62 -0.55
C GLU A 560 28.75 57.02 -1.68
N LYS A 561 29.13 57.93 -2.58
CA LYS A 561 29.86 57.78 -3.85
C LYS A 561 31.37 57.83 -3.61
N SER A 562 32.13 57.39 -4.63
CA SER A 562 33.45 57.88 -5.11
C SER A 562 34.37 56.69 -5.39
N THR A 563 35.02 56.50 -6.54
CA THR A 563 35.33 57.34 -7.72
C THR A 563 35.44 56.44 -8.95
#